data_AF-A0A1H8VRW7-F1
#
_entry.id   AF-A0A1H8VRW7-F1
#
_cell.length_a   1.000
_cell.length_b   1.000
_cell.length_c   1.000
_cell.angle_alpha   90.00
_cell.angle_beta   90.00
_cell.angle_gamma   90.00
#
_symmetry.space_group_name_H-M   'P 1'
#
loop_
_entity.id
_entity.type
_entity.pdbx_description
1 polymer ?
#
loop_
_entity_poly.entity_id
_entity_poly.type
_entity_poly.pdbx_seq_one_letter_code
_entity_poly.pdbx_strand_id
1 'polypeptide(L)'
;MSTTPDPVTVTMMSASDALQTCTEACAEWQREVARFVDLRLTANRRSWEALITARDIPGVIKGQQDWGLQAATDYTQEAVRLTRLLTALSLTGTTPAVQDAARLVA
;
A
#
# COMPACT_ATOMS: atom_id res chain seq x y z
N MET A 1 13.70 43.62 -16.35
CA MET A 1 12.45 43.04 -16.90
C MET A 1 12.12 41.85 -16.02
N SER A 2 11.11 41.97 -15.16
CA SER A 2 10.64 40.86 -14.32
C SER A 2 9.53 40.16 -15.09
N THR A 3 9.82 39.02 -15.71
CA THR A 3 8.81 38.14 -16.31
C THR A 3 8.11 37.39 -15.18
N THR A 4 7.23 38.09 -14.46
CA THR A 4 6.32 37.44 -13.53
C THR A 4 5.35 36.61 -14.39
N PRO A 5 5.30 35.28 -14.23
CA PRO A 5 4.41 34.44 -15.01
C PRO A 5 2.95 34.85 -14.77
N ASP A 6 2.18 34.94 -15.85
CA ASP A 6 0.77 35.31 -15.79
C ASP A 6 -0.02 34.27 -14.96
N PRO A 7 -1.13 34.64 -14.31
CA PRO A 7 -1.82 33.78 -13.34
C PRO A 7 -2.34 32.48 -13.96
N VAL A 8 -2.60 32.48 -15.27
CA VAL A 8 -2.96 31.27 -16.05
C VAL A 8 -1.78 30.30 -16.12
N THR A 9 -0.56 30.79 -16.35
CA THR A 9 0.66 29.98 -16.38
C THR A 9 0.96 29.38 -15.01
N VAL A 10 0.79 30.16 -13.94
CA VAL A 10 0.96 29.68 -12.56
C VAL A 10 -0.06 28.58 -12.22
N THR A 11 -1.31 28.74 -12.66
CA THR A 11 -2.39 27.76 -12.42
C THR A 11 -2.21 26.48 -13.24
N MET A 12 -1.71 26.58 -14.49
CA MET A 12 -1.38 25.40 -15.28
C MET A 12 -0.19 24.62 -14.71
N MET A 13 0.85 25.32 -14.23
CA MET A 13 1.99 24.68 -13.58
C MET A 13 1.56 23.94 -12.30
N SER A 14 0.77 24.57 -11.43
CA SER A 14 0.29 23.92 -10.20
C SER A 14 -0.63 22.73 -10.47
N ALA A 15 -1.47 22.78 -11.51
CA ALA A 15 -2.30 21.66 -11.92
C ALA A 15 -1.46 20.49 -12.47
N SER A 16 -0.41 20.78 -13.25
CA SER A 16 0.54 19.77 -13.74
C SER A 16 1.29 19.09 -12.60
N ASP A 17 1.79 19.88 -11.64
CA ASP A 17 2.53 19.36 -10.47
C ASP A 17 1.63 18.47 -9.59
N ALA A 18 0.37 18.88 -9.40
CA ALA A 18 -0.61 18.10 -8.64
C ALA A 18 -0.97 16.77 -9.34
N LEU A 19 -1.15 16.79 -10.66
CA LEU A 19 -1.42 15.59 -11.46
C LEU A 19 -0.22 14.62 -11.45
N GLN A 20 0.99 15.16 -11.56
CA GLN A 20 2.22 14.37 -11.47
C GLN A 20 2.34 13.70 -10.10
N THR A 21 2.17 14.46 -9.01
CA THR A 21 2.20 13.94 -7.64
C THR A 21 1.16 12.84 -7.42
N CYS A 22 -0.07 13.03 -7.90
CA CYS A 22 -1.12 12.03 -7.82
C CYS A 22 -0.75 10.74 -8.59
N THR A 23 -0.20 10.89 -9.79
CA THR A 23 0.21 9.74 -10.62
C THR A 23 1.35 8.95 -9.99
N GLU A 24 2.37 9.63 -9.46
CA GLU A 24 3.50 9.00 -8.78
C GLU A 24 3.04 8.22 -7.56
N ALA A 25 2.17 8.80 -6.75
CA ALA A 25 1.66 8.15 -5.56
C ALA A 25 0.68 7.01 -5.86
N CYS A 26 -0.12 7.09 -6.93
CA CYS A 26 -0.88 5.95 -7.44
C CYS A 26 0.04 4.80 -7.84
N ALA A 27 1.14 5.11 -8.53
CA ALA A 27 2.13 4.11 -8.92
C ALA A 27 2.87 3.51 -7.71
N GLU A 28 3.12 4.29 -6.66
CA GLU A 28 3.67 3.77 -5.39
C GLU A 28 2.70 2.85 -4.67
N TRP A 29 1.43 3.24 -4.59
CA TRP A 29 0.39 2.39 -4.01
C TRP A 29 0.25 1.07 -4.78
N GLN A 30 0.21 1.11 -6.11
CA GLN A 30 0.16 -0.10 -6.94
C GLN A 30 1.37 -1.01 -6.73
N ARG A 31 2.58 -0.43 -6.65
CA ARG A 31 3.81 -1.17 -6.37
C ARG A 31 3.77 -1.83 -5.01
N GLU A 32 3.26 -1.14 -4.00
CA GLU A 32 3.15 -1.67 -2.64
C GLU A 32 2.17 -2.84 -2.57
N VAL A 33 1.00 -2.71 -3.20
CA VAL A 33 0.03 -3.82 -3.30
C VAL A 33 0.63 -5.02 -4.02
N ALA A 34 1.32 -4.82 -5.15
CA ALA A 34 1.98 -5.91 -5.88
C ALA A 34 3.05 -6.60 -5.03
N ARG A 35 3.88 -5.84 -4.31
CA ARG A 35 4.88 -6.36 -3.38
C ARG A 35 4.24 -7.21 -2.29
N PHE A 36 3.14 -6.76 -1.70
CA PHE A 36 2.45 -7.49 -0.64
C PHE A 36 1.82 -8.79 -1.15
N VAL A 37 1.21 -8.76 -2.34
CA VAL A 37 0.66 -9.96 -2.99
C VAL A 37 1.76 -11.00 -3.21
N ASP A 38 2.91 -10.61 -3.74
CA ASP A 38 4.04 -11.53 -3.95
C ASP A 38 4.54 -12.14 -2.64
N LEU A 39 4.69 -11.31 -1.59
CA LEU A 39 5.08 -11.74 -0.26
C LEU A 39 4.10 -12.79 0.30
N ARG A 40 2.79 -12.54 0.22
CA ARG A 40 1.78 -13.46 0.75
C ARG A 40 1.64 -14.73 -0.07
N LEU A 41 1.74 -14.66 -1.40
CA LEU A 41 1.73 -15.85 -2.26
C LEU A 41 2.94 -16.74 -1.98
N THR A 42 4.12 -16.14 -1.84
CA THR A 42 5.35 -16.88 -1.50
C THR A 42 5.25 -17.52 -0.12
N ALA A 43 4.75 -16.80 0.88
CA ALA A 43 4.54 -17.33 2.23
C ALA A 43 3.51 -18.47 2.23
N ASN A 44 2.35 -18.27 1.58
CA ASN A 44 1.31 -19.28 1.49
C ASN A 44 1.82 -20.57 0.84
N ARG A 45 2.59 -20.49 -0.25
CA ARG A 45 3.19 -21.66 -0.89
C ARG A 45 4.03 -22.48 0.11
N ARG A 46 4.91 -21.82 0.87
CA ARG A 46 5.73 -22.49 1.89
C ARG A 46 4.88 -23.14 2.98
N SER A 47 3.82 -22.47 3.42
CA SER A 47 2.89 -23.05 4.40
C SER A 47 2.16 -24.27 3.84
N TRP A 48 1.73 -24.24 2.59
CA TRP A 48 1.12 -25.40 1.92
C TRP A 48 2.10 -26.57 1.81
N GLU A 49 3.35 -26.31 1.42
CA GLU A 49 4.41 -27.33 1.38
C GLU A 49 4.63 -27.95 2.77
N ALA A 50 4.66 -27.14 3.83
CA ALA A 50 4.79 -27.63 5.20
C ALA A 50 3.59 -28.47 5.65
N LEU A 51 2.36 -28.08 5.27
CA LEU A 51 1.15 -28.84 5.60
C LEU A 51 1.09 -30.18 4.85
N ILE A 52 1.45 -30.21 3.57
CA ILE A 52 1.43 -31.43 2.75
C ILE A 52 2.53 -32.42 3.19
N THR A 53 3.63 -31.92 3.74
CA THR A 53 4.76 -32.76 4.20
C THR A 53 4.67 -33.16 5.68
N ALA A 54 3.67 -32.66 6.42
CA ALA A 54 3.45 -33.01 7.81
C ALA A 54 3.13 -34.51 7.95
N ARG A 55 3.79 -35.17 8.91
CA ARG A 55 3.64 -36.62 9.12
C ARG A 55 2.56 -36.99 10.13
N ASP A 56 2.04 -36.00 10.87
CA ASP A 56 1.08 -36.19 11.94
C ASP A 56 0.17 -34.97 12.15
N ILE A 57 -0.92 -35.18 12.89
CA ILE A 57 -1.90 -34.13 13.23
C ILE A 57 -1.25 -32.97 14.01
N PRO A 58 -0.37 -33.19 15.01
CA PRO A 58 0.33 -32.11 15.69
C PRO A 58 1.15 -31.22 14.73
N GLY A 59 1.83 -31.81 13.74
CA GLY A 59 2.57 -31.07 12.72
C GLY A 59 1.66 -30.20 11.85
N VAL A 60 0.49 -30.71 11.47
CA VAL A 60 -0.55 -29.94 10.74
C VAL A 60 -1.04 -28.77 11.60
N ILE A 61 -1.38 -29.01 12.87
CA ILE A 61 -1.86 -27.96 13.79
C ILE A 61 -0.80 -26.87 13.96
N LYS A 62 0.46 -27.26 14.17
CA LYS A 62 1.57 -26.30 14.29
C LYS A 62 1.75 -25.49 13.01
N GLY A 63 1.73 -26.14 11.85
CA GLY A 63 1.83 -25.45 10.55
C GLY A 63 0.71 -24.41 10.35
N GLN A 64 -0.51 -24.75 10.77
CA GLN A 64 -1.65 -23.82 10.74
C GLN A 64 -1.46 -22.63 11.69
N GLN A 65 -0.95 -22.87 12.90
CA GLN A 65 -0.67 -21.81 13.88
C GLN A 65 0.43 -20.87 13.39
N ASP A 66 1.54 -21.41 12.88
CA ASP A 66 2.66 -20.63 12.35
C ASP A 66 2.21 -19.78 11.16
N TRP A 67 1.42 -20.34 10.24
CA TRP A 67 0.80 -19.58 9.15
C TRP A 67 -0.08 -18.44 9.66
N GLY A 68 -0.94 -18.71 10.65
CA GLY A 68 -1.87 -17.72 11.19
C GLY A 68 -1.15 -16.54 11.85
N LEU A 69 -0.11 -16.82 12.65
CA LEU A 69 0.70 -15.79 13.29
C LEU A 69 1.46 -14.95 12.26
N GLN A 70 2.04 -15.60 11.25
CA GLN A 70 2.74 -14.91 10.18
C GLN A 70 1.76 -14.03 9.37
N ALA A 71 0.60 -14.55 8.98
CA ALA A 71 -0.40 -13.80 8.24
C ALA A 71 -0.87 -12.57 9.02
N ALA A 72 -1.22 -12.73 10.30
CA ALA A 72 -1.64 -11.61 11.14
C ALA A 72 -0.56 -10.52 11.22
N THR A 73 0.71 -10.91 11.36
CA THR A 73 1.84 -9.99 11.39
C THR A 73 2.00 -9.25 10.06
N ASP A 74 1.99 -9.99 8.95
CA ASP A 74 2.17 -9.44 7.60
C ASP A 74 1.07 -8.43 7.26
N TYR A 75 -0.21 -8.78 7.50
CA TYR A 75 -1.34 -7.88 7.26
C TYR A 75 -1.32 -6.64 8.14
N THR A 76 -0.92 -6.77 9.41
CA THR A 76 -0.80 -5.63 10.31
C THR A 76 0.28 -4.66 9.84
N GLN A 77 1.45 -5.19 9.46
CA GLN A 77 2.54 -4.38 8.93
C GLN A 77 2.16 -3.71 7.61
N GLU A 78 1.43 -4.42 6.75
CA GLU A 78 0.95 -3.88 5.48
C GLU A 78 -0.05 -2.75 5.68
N ALA A 79 -1.01 -2.91 6.58
CA ALA A 79 -1.97 -1.86 6.92
C ALA A 79 -1.23 -0.57 7.34
N VAL A 80 -0.21 -0.68 8.18
CA VAL A 80 0.62 0.47 8.58
C VAL A 80 1.32 1.12 7.38
N ARG A 81 1.84 0.34 6.43
CA ARG A 81 2.51 0.87 5.23
C ARG A 81 1.53 1.58 4.30
N LEU A 82 0.37 0.97 4.03
CA LEU A 82 -0.69 1.57 3.22
C LEU A 82 -1.21 2.86 3.85
N THR A 83 -1.43 2.89 5.17
CA THR A 83 -1.83 4.12 5.87
C THR A 83 -0.80 5.24 5.74
N ARG A 84 0.50 4.91 5.76
CA ARG A 84 1.57 5.90 5.54
C ARG A 84 1.55 6.47 4.12
N LEU A 85 1.35 5.62 3.11
CA LEU A 85 1.20 6.06 1.72
C LEU A 85 -0.02 6.97 1.54
N LEU A 86 -1.17 6.61 2.12
CA LEU A 86 -2.39 7.42 2.09
C LEU A 86 -2.23 8.76 2.84
N THR A 87 -1.50 8.75 3.95
CA THR A 87 -1.21 9.97 4.73
C THR A 87 -0.29 10.91 3.95
N ALA A 88 0.77 10.38 3.33
CA ALA A 88 1.67 11.16 2.48
C ALA A 88 0.89 11.83 1.35
N LEU A 89 0.03 11.08 0.67
CA LEU A 89 -0.91 11.57 -0.35
C LEU A 89 -1.81 12.70 0.15
N SER A 90 -2.43 12.52 1.31
CA SER A 90 -3.34 13.49 1.91
C SER A 90 -2.65 14.79 2.32
N LEU A 91 -1.38 14.71 2.76
CA LEU A 91 -0.57 15.86 3.17
C LEU A 91 0.05 16.60 1.98
N THR A 92 0.26 15.93 0.84
CA THR A 92 0.72 16.56 -0.41
C THR A 92 -0.35 17.38 -1.15
N GLY A 93 -1.56 17.54 -0.58
CA GLY A 93 -2.54 18.53 -1.05
C GLY A 93 -3.39 18.08 -2.24
N THR A 94 -3.46 16.78 -2.55
CA THR A 94 -4.44 16.28 -3.53
C THR A 94 -5.84 16.36 -2.91
N THR A 95 -6.61 17.37 -3.30
CA THR A 95 -8.09 17.54 -3.30
C THR A 95 -8.96 16.86 -2.21
N PRO A 96 -10.10 17.49 -1.81
CA PRO A 96 -11.05 16.95 -0.82
C PRO A 96 -11.43 15.47 -0.98
N ALA A 97 -11.47 14.96 -2.22
CA ALA A 97 -11.77 13.56 -2.52
C ALA A 97 -10.76 12.54 -1.93
N VAL A 98 -9.47 12.89 -1.80
CA VAL A 98 -8.47 12.00 -1.17
C VAL A 98 -8.61 12.03 0.35
N GLN A 99 -8.99 13.18 0.92
CA GLN A 99 -9.28 13.31 2.35
C GLN A 99 -10.52 12.49 2.75
N ASP A 100 -11.55 12.45 1.90
CA ASP A 100 -12.75 11.63 2.13
C ASP A 100 -12.46 10.13 1.97
N ALA A 101 -11.63 9.73 1.00
CA ALA A 101 -11.17 8.35 0.88
C ALA A 101 -10.34 7.90 2.10
N ALA A 102 -9.46 8.78 2.61
CA ALA A 102 -8.67 8.50 3.82
C ALA A 102 -9.55 8.34 5.08
N ARG A 103 -10.66 9.09 5.18
CA ARG A 103 -11.64 8.97 6.28
C ARG A 103 -12.46 7.69 6.24
N LEU A 104 -12.68 7.09 5.07
CA LEU A 104 -13.44 5.84 4.93
C LEU A 104 -12.63 4.59 5.31
N VAL A 105 -11.30 4.73 5.41
CA VAL A 105 -10.36 3.63 5.71
C VAL A 105 -9.88 3.67 7.18
N ALA A 106 -10.14 4.76 7.90
CA ALA A 106 -9.85 4.91 9.34
C ALA A 106 -11.01 4.40 10.21
#